data_AF-A0A352UCI4-F1
#
_entry.id   AF-A0A352UCI4-F1
#
_cell.length_a   1.000
_cell.length_b   1.000
_cell.length_c   1.000
_cell.angle_alpha   90.00
_cell.angle_beta   90.00
_cell.angle_gamma   90.00
#
_symmetry.space_group_name_H-M   'P 1'
#
loop_
_entity.id
_entity.type
_entity.pdbx_description
1 polymer ?
#
loop_
_entity_poly.entity_id
_entity_poly.type
_entity_poly.pdbx_seq_one_letter_code
_entity_poly.pdbx_strand_id
1 'polypeptide(L)'
;KAEVADYIHQASLETEIERLSTEKEKTGVFTGAYCINRLNGERVPILTADYVLHTYGTGVVMGVPAHDARDFVFAKKYGLPIRVVVAPPDWDGGDLEDAYLAEGMQVNSGEFDGLPSSEGLQKIADHIEAQGWGERKVNYRMRDWLVSRQRYWGTPIPIIYCPECGEVPVPDDELPVVLPEDAEFLPTGESPLALHEGFVNVPCPDCGRPS
;
A
#
# COMPACT_ATOMS: atom_id res chain seq x y z
N LYS A 1 -14.52 -6.24 -18.03
CA LYS A 1 -15.18 -6.07 -16.71
C LYS A 1 -15.30 -7.39 -15.96
N ALA A 2 -15.84 -8.47 -16.55
CA ALA A 2 -15.93 -9.78 -15.90
C ALA A 2 -14.55 -10.33 -15.49
N GLU A 3 -13.57 -10.29 -16.39
CA GLU A 3 -12.19 -10.73 -16.13
C GLU A 3 -11.52 -9.99 -14.96
N VAL A 4 -11.70 -8.66 -14.88
CA VAL A 4 -11.19 -7.84 -13.77
C VAL A 4 -11.86 -8.22 -12.45
N ALA A 5 -13.17 -8.46 -12.45
CA ALA A 5 -13.90 -8.84 -11.24
C ALA A 5 -13.48 -10.23 -10.74
N ASP A 6 -13.30 -11.19 -11.65
CA ASP A 6 -12.78 -12.52 -11.32
C ASP A 6 -11.35 -12.43 -10.77
N TYR A 7 -10.49 -11.62 -11.40
CA TYR A 7 -9.14 -11.39 -10.91
C TYR A 7 -9.10 -10.79 -9.50
N ILE A 8 -9.94 -9.79 -9.22
CA ILE A 8 -10.08 -9.21 -7.88
C ILE A 8 -10.53 -10.26 -6.87
N HIS A 9 -11.50 -11.11 -7.25
CA HIS A 9 -11.96 -12.20 -6.39
C HIS A 9 -10.82 -13.17 -6.08
N GLN A 10 -10.10 -13.67 -7.10
CA GLN A 10 -8.96 -14.58 -6.89
C GLN A 10 -7.88 -13.95 -6.00
N ALA A 11 -7.51 -12.70 -6.28
CA ALA A 11 -6.51 -11.99 -5.48
C ALA A 11 -6.94 -11.75 -4.02
N SER A 12 -8.25 -11.69 -3.74
CA SER A 12 -8.78 -11.55 -2.38
C SER A 12 -8.74 -12.84 -1.55
N LEU A 13 -8.62 -13.99 -2.22
CA LEU A 13 -8.44 -15.29 -1.56
C LEU A 13 -7.00 -15.53 -1.09
N GLU A 14 -6.07 -14.67 -1.53
CA GLU A 14 -4.66 -14.75 -1.19
C GLU A 14 -4.30 -13.76 -0.08
N THR A 15 -3.41 -14.18 0.80
CA THR A 15 -2.86 -13.32 1.85
C THR A 15 -1.90 -12.29 1.27
N GLU A 16 -1.72 -11.17 1.98
CA GLU A 16 -0.70 -10.17 1.62
C GLU A 16 0.71 -10.79 1.54
N ILE A 17 1.02 -11.75 2.42
CA ILE A 17 2.30 -12.46 2.45
C ILE A 17 2.51 -13.25 1.15
N GLU A 18 1.50 -13.98 0.69
CA GLU A 18 1.57 -14.75 -0.56
C GLU A 18 1.73 -13.84 -1.77
N ARG A 19 1.03 -12.70 -1.78
CA ARG A 19 1.10 -11.70 -2.86
C ARG A 19 2.43 -10.94 -2.91
N LEU A 20 3.10 -10.77 -1.78
CA LEU A 20 4.42 -10.15 -1.69
C LEU A 20 5.58 -11.14 -1.90
N SER A 21 5.30 -12.44 -2.02
CA SER A 21 6.33 -13.44 -2.23
C SER A 21 7.12 -13.17 -3.51
N THR A 22 8.45 -13.16 -3.40
CA THR A 22 9.36 -13.00 -4.54
C THR A 22 9.46 -14.24 -5.42
N GLU A 23 8.99 -15.40 -4.92
CA GLU A 23 8.99 -16.66 -5.65
C GLU A 23 7.77 -16.81 -6.57
N LYS A 24 6.71 -16.05 -6.28
CA LYS A 24 5.45 -16.13 -7.03
C LYS A 24 5.54 -15.33 -8.32
N GLU A 25 4.95 -15.89 -9.37
CA GLU A 25 4.80 -15.20 -10.64
C GLU A 25 3.84 -14.00 -10.48
N LYS A 26 4.27 -12.82 -10.91
CA LYS A 26 3.43 -11.62 -10.89
C LYS A 26 2.33 -11.74 -11.94
N THR A 27 1.11 -11.45 -11.54
CA THR A 27 -0.05 -11.49 -12.43
C THR A 27 -0.77 -10.14 -12.46
N GLY A 28 -1.53 -9.92 -13.51
CA GLY A 28 -2.34 -8.73 -13.66
C GLY A 28 -3.24 -8.78 -14.89
N VAL A 29 -4.23 -7.88 -14.90
CA VAL A 29 -5.26 -7.78 -15.93
C VAL A 29 -5.42 -6.34 -16.37
N PHE A 30 -5.56 -6.12 -17.67
CA PHE A 30 -5.86 -4.80 -18.22
C PHE A 30 -7.29 -4.39 -17.88
N THR A 31 -7.44 -3.21 -17.29
CA THR A 31 -8.75 -2.74 -16.81
C THR A 31 -9.69 -2.27 -17.93
N GLY A 32 -9.15 -2.05 -19.14
CA GLY A 32 -9.87 -1.37 -20.23
C GLY A 32 -9.76 0.16 -20.16
N ALA A 33 -9.15 0.71 -19.11
CA ALA A 33 -8.98 2.14 -18.90
C ALA A 33 -7.54 2.60 -19.16
N TYR A 34 -7.39 3.89 -19.43
CA TYR A 34 -6.10 4.53 -19.64
C TYR A 34 -6.04 5.78 -18.76
N CYS A 35 -4.84 6.12 -18.29
CA CYS A 35 -4.53 7.45 -17.78
C CYS A 35 -3.68 8.22 -18.80
N ILE A 36 -3.54 9.53 -18.59
CA ILE A 36 -2.65 10.38 -19.37
C ILE A 36 -1.43 10.70 -18.52
N ASN A 37 -0.23 10.41 -19.03
CA ASN A 37 0.99 10.92 -18.43
C ASN A 37 1.09 12.42 -18.75
N ARG A 38 1.04 13.27 -17.72
CA ARG A 38 1.02 14.73 -17.90
C ARG A 38 2.32 15.29 -18.47
N LEU A 39 3.44 14.59 -18.31
CA LEU A 39 4.75 15.05 -18.80
C LEU A 39 4.90 14.93 -20.32
N ASN A 40 4.27 13.92 -20.94
CA ASN A 40 4.41 13.65 -22.38
C ASN A 40 3.08 13.56 -23.15
N GLY A 41 1.94 13.62 -22.46
CA GLY A 41 0.59 13.55 -23.03
C GLY A 41 0.15 12.15 -23.50
N GLU A 42 0.99 11.12 -23.32
CA GLU A 42 0.69 9.78 -23.81
C GLU A 42 -0.35 9.06 -22.95
N ARG A 43 -1.10 8.16 -23.60
CA ARG A 43 -2.05 7.26 -22.94
C ARG A 43 -1.30 6.06 -22.37
N VAL A 44 -1.38 5.88 -21.05
CA VAL A 44 -0.79 4.74 -20.34
C VAL A 44 -1.91 3.77 -19.93
N PRO A 45 -1.81 2.47 -20.25
CA PRO A 45 -2.82 1.50 -19.86
C PRO A 45 -2.84 1.31 -18.34
N ILE A 46 -4.03 1.21 -17.76
CA ILE A 46 -4.20 0.91 -16.33
C ILE A 46 -4.41 -0.59 -16.18
N LEU A 47 -3.53 -1.24 -15.41
CA LEU A 47 -3.63 -2.66 -15.07
C LEU A 47 -3.89 -2.81 -13.57
N THR A 48 -4.66 -3.84 -13.21
CA THR A 48 -4.72 -4.33 -11.83
C THR A 48 -3.71 -5.47 -11.70
N ALA A 49 -2.94 -5.49 -10.60
CA ALA A 49 -1.90 -6.50 -10.38
C ALA A 49 -1.78 -6.87 -8.90
N ASP A 50 -1.46 -8.13 -8.63
CA ASP A 50 -1.38 -8.72 -7.29
C ASP A 50 -0.27 -8.11 -6.41
N TYR A 51 0.86 -7.74 -6.99
CA TYR A 51 2.00 -7.17 -6.27
C TYR A 51 1.82 -5.69 -5.87
N VAL A 52 0.72 -5.05 -6.28
CA VAL A 52 0.36 -3.69 -5.87
C VAL A 52 -0.62 -3.76 -4.69
N LEU A 53 -0.16 -3.33 -3.52
CA LEU A 53 -0.95 -3.41 -2.29
C LEU A 53 -1.77 -2.15 -2.05
N HIS A 54 -3.07 -2.31 -1.82
CA HIS A 54 -3.96 -1.20 -1.49
C HIS A 54 -3.59 -0.48 -0.19
N THR A 55 -3.04 -1.22 0.78
CA THR A 55 -2.63 -0.73 2.10
C THR A 55 -1.30 0.02 2.10
N TYR A 56 -0.59 0.07 0.96
CA TYR A 56 0.72 0.70 0.86
C TYR A 56 0.72 1.86 -0.14
N GLY A 57 1.21 3.02 0.30
CA GLY A 57 1.18 4.25 -0.49
C GLY A 57 -0.26 4.71 -0.77
N THR A 58 -0.60 4.90 -2.04
CA THR A 58 -1.96 5.25 -2.49
C THR A 58 -2.74 4.05 -3.01
N GLY A 59 -2.16 2.84 -2.96
CA GLY A 59 -2.71 1.65 -3.62
C GLY A 59 -2.59 1.66 -5.15
N VAL A 60 -1.91 2.66 -5.74
CA VAL A 60 -1.63 2.77 -7.17
C VAL A 60 -0.16 3.16 -7.35
N VAL A 61 0.53 2.49 -8.26
CA VAL A 61 1.93 2.78 -8.60
C VAL A 61 2.06 3.02 -10.10
N MET A 62 2.98 3.91 -10.48
CA MET A 62 3.39 4.02 -11.88
C MET A 62 4.35 2.86 -12.21
N GLY A 63 4.17 2.24 -13.37
CA GLY A 63 5.11 1.24 -13.87
C GLY A 63 6.21 1.90 -14.68
N VAL A 64 7.48 1.68 -14.32
CA VAL A 64 8.65 2.19 -15.06
C VAL A 64 9.55 1.00 -15.43
N PRO A 65 9.17 0.17 -16.43
CA PRO A 65 9.80 -1.11 -16.68
C PRO A 65 11.31 -1.03 -16.90
N ALA A 66 11.81 -0.02 -17.62
CA ALA A 66 13.24 0.09 -17.88
C ALA A 66 14.09 0.31 -16.61
N HIS A 67 13.49 0.74 -15.50
CA HIS A 67 14.19 1.18 -14.27
C HIS A 67 13.62 0.62 -12.96
N ASP A 68 12.68 -0.34 -13.01
CA ASP A 68 12.27 -1.16 -11.86
C ASP A 68 12.23 -2.63 -12.31
N ALA A 69 13.00 -3.49 -11.63
CA ALA A 69 13.14 -4.90 -11.99
C ALA A 69 11.80 -5.66 -11.95
N ARG A 70 10.88 -5.28 -11.06
CA ARG A 70 9.57 -5.92 -10.95
C ARG A 70 8.69 -5.55 -12.14
N ASP A 71 8.70 -4.26 -12.50
CA ASP A 71 7.97 -3.74 -13.64
C ASP A 71 8.53 -4.26 -14.96
N PHE A 72 9.84 -4.48 -15.06
CA PHE A 72 10.50 -5.07 -16.22
C PHE A 72 10.01 -6.47 -16.53
N VAL A 73 10.01 -7.35 -15.52
CA VAL A 73 9.50 -8.72 -15.65
C VAL A 73 8.01 -8.72 -16.02
N PHE A 74 7.23 -7.85 -15.37
CA PHE A 74 5.81 -7.71 -15.65
C PHE A 74 5.56 -7.20 -17.09
N ALA A 75 6.29 -6.17 -17.52
CA ALA A 75 6.17 -5.63 -18.87
C ALA A 75 6.58 -6.62 -19.94
N LYS A 76 7.67 -7.38 -19.75
CA LYS A 76 8.08 -8.45 -20.67
C LYS A 76 6.99 -9.51 -20.81
N LYS A 77 6.39 -9.94 -19.69
CA LYS A 77 5.31 -10.95 -19.69
C LYS A 77 4.06 -10.47 -20.43
N TYR A 78 3.66 -9.21 -20.22
CA TYR A 78 2.41 -8.67 -20.77
C TYR A 78 2.61 -7.89 -22.08
N GLY A 79 3.82 -7.89 -22.66
CA GLY A 79 4.13 -7.16 -23.89
C GLY A 79 3.93 -5.64 -23.76
N LEU A 80 4.19 -5.08 -22.58
CA LEU A 80 4.07 -3.64 -22.35
C LEU A 80 5.33 -2.91 -22.82
N PRO A 81 5.23 -1.63 -23.24
CA PRO A 81 6.39 -0.86 -23.66
C PRO A 81 7.44 -0.71 -22.55
N ILE A 82 8.71 -0.96 -22.90
CA ILE A 82 9.87 -0.74 -22.03
C ILE A 82 10.63 0.46 -22.60
N ARG A 83 10.39 1.64 -22.04
CA ARG A 83 11.01 2.89 -22.51
C ARG A 83 12.17 3.28 -21.59
N VAL A 84 13.37 3.34 -22.15
CA VAL A 84 14.55 3.81 -21.44
C VAL A 84 14.49 5.33 -21.33
N VAL A 85 14.46 5.83 -20.08
CA VAL A 85 14.50 7.25 -19.76
C VAL A 85 15.75 7.66 -18.98
N VAL A 86 16.46 6.69 -18.40
CA VAL A 86 17.80 6.88 -17.82
C VAL A 86 18.77 5.96 -18.56
N ALA A 87 19.67 6.55 -19.34
CA ALA A 87 20.66 5.82 -20.11
C ALA A 87 21.78 5.26 -19.20
N PRO A 88 22.08 3.95 -19.29
CA PRO A 88 23.35 3.42 -18.81
C PRO A 88 24.55 4.15 -19.44
N PRO A 89 25.74 4.11 -18.81
CA PRO A 89 26.97 4.55 -19.45
C PRO A 89 27.14 3.89 -20.81
N ASP A 90 27.50 4.69 -21.82
CA ASP A 90 27.75 4.23 -23.20
C ASP A 90 26.55 3.52 -23.87
N TRP A 91 25.32 3.78 -23.41
CA TRP A 91 24.12 3.22 -24.02
C TRP A 91 23.98 3.65 -25.49
N ASP A 92 23.75 2.68 -26.36
CA ASP A 92 23.69 2.83 -27.82
C ASP A 92 22.27 3.09 -28.35
N GLY A 93 21.28 3.19 -27.46
CA GLY A 93 19.87 3.35 -27.81
C GLY A 93 19.11 2.02 -27.99
N GLY A 94 19.76 0.89 -27.77
CA GLY A 94 19.16 -0.44 -27.89
C GLY A 94 18.24 -0.85 -26.72
N ASP A 95 17.57 -1.97 -26.90
CA ASP A 95 16.75 -2.59 -25.86
C ASP A 95 17.60 -3.06 -24.67
N LEU A 96 17.06 -2.96 -23.46
CA LEU A 96 17.73 -3.45 -22.27
C LEU A 96 17.48 -4.96 -22.08
N GLU A 97 18.53 -5.68 -21.69
CA GLU A 97 18.42 -7.10 -21.30
C GLU A 97 17.69 -7.26 -19.95
N ASP A 98 17.98 -6.35 -19.01
CA ASP A 98 17.37 -6.24 -17.68
C ASP A 98 17.15 -4.76 -17.28
N ALA A 99 16.35 -4.50 -16.25
CA ALA A 99 16.11 -3.16 -15.75
C ALA A 99 17.41 -2.47 -15.31
N TYR A 100 17.60 -1.23 -15.75
CA TYR A 100 18.73 -0.40 -15.33
C TYR A 100 18.36 0.41 -14.07
N LEU A 101 18.96 0.05 -12.94
CA LEU A 101 18.59 0.58 -11.62
C LEU A 101 19.57 1.63 -11.05
N ALA A 102 20.65 1.93 -11.78
CA ALA A 102 21.68 2.86 -11.33
C ALA A 102 21.42 4.29 -11.85
N GLU A 103 22.19 5.25 -11.32
CA GLU A 103 22.16 6.62 -11.85
C GLU A 103 22.77 6.68 -13.25
N GLY A 104 22.20 7.54 -14.09
CA GLY A 104 22.63 7.72 -15.48
C GLY A 104 22.20 9.08 -16.02
N MET A 105 22.17 9.20 -17.34
CA MET A 105 21.75 10.43 -18.01
C MET A 105 20.30 10.33 -18.45
N GLN A 106 19.50 11.37 -18.19
CA GLN A 106 18.13 11.46 -18.67
C GLN A 106 18.11 11.50 -20.21
N VAL A 107 17.29 10.65 -20.79
CA VAL A 107 17.06 10.50 -22.24
C VAL A 107 15.57 10.30 -22.49
N ASN A 108 15.08 10.59 -23.69
CA ASN A 108 13.66 10.43 -24.06
C ASN A 108 12.68 11.10 -23.07
N SER A 109 13.13 12.18 -22.43
CA SER A 109 12.50 12.89 -21.32
C SER A 109 12.24 14.37 -21.64
N GLY A 110 12.41 14.78 -22.90
CA GLY A 110 12.01 16.11 -23.36
C GLY A 110 12.92 17.21 -22.82
N GLU A 111 12.36 18.18 -22.10
CA GLU A 111 13.14 19.29 -21.54
C GLU A 111 14.19 18.86 -20.49
N PHE A 112 14.10 17.62 -20.00
CA PHE A 112 15.01 17.06 -19.01
C PHE A 112 16.16 16.25 -19.62
N ASP A 113 16.20 16.10 -20.96
CA ASP A 113 17.25 15.33 -21.64
C ASP A 113 18.65 15.91 -21.39
N GLY A 114 19.62 15.01 -21.21
CA GLY A 114 21.02 15.35 -20.97
C GLY A 114 21.34 15.78 -19.54
N LEU A 115 20.38 15.73 -18.61
CA LEU A 115 20.64 15.93 -17.19
C LEU A 115 21.07 14.63 -16.49
N PRO A 116 21.97 14.67 -15.49
CA PRO A 116 22.14 13.55 -14.58
C PRO A 116 20.82 13.19 -13.90
N SER A 117 20.52 11.90 -13.70
CA SER A 117 19.24 11.44 -13.15
C SER A 117 18.92 12.03 -11.78
N SER A 118 19.93 12.26 -10.94
CA SER A 118 19.81 12.90 -9.63
C SER A 118 19.40 14.38 -9.72
N GLU A 119 19.92 15.13 -10.69
CA GLU A 119 19.49 16.51 -10.97
C GLU A 119 18.12 16.53 -11.65
N GLY A 120 17.89 15.62 -12.60
CA GLY A 120 16.62 15.44 -13.30
C GLY A 120 15.47 15.19 -12.33
N LEU A 121 15.68 14.38 -11.29
CA LEU A 121 14.69 14.16 -10.24
C LEU A 121 14.22 15.46 -9.60
N GLN A 122 15.14 16.37 -9.26
CA GLN A 122 14.79 17.65 -8.65
C GLN A 122 14.05 18.56 -9.63
N LYS A 123 14.54 18.69 -10.85
CA LYS A 123 13.91 19.54 -11.88
C LYS A 123 12.51 19.05 -12.29
N ILE A 124 12.32 17.74 -12.42
CA ILE A 124 11.02 17.15 -12.72
C ILE A 124 10.05 17.41 -11.56
N ALA A 125 10.49 17.23 -10.32
CA ALA A 125 9.65 17.50 -9.16
C ALA A 125 9.28 19.00 -9.05
N ASP A 126 10.22 19.92 -9.32
CA ASP A 126 9.93 21.37 -9.38
C ASP A 126 8.90 21.70 -10.46
N HIS A 127 9.02 21.09 -11.64
CA HIS A 127 8.06 21.25 -12.72
C HIS A 127 6.66 20.76 -12.32
N ILE A 128 6.57 19.54 -11.74
CA ILE A 128 5.30 18.95 -11.29
C ILE A 128 4.61 19.83 -10.24
N GLU A 129 5.36 20.36 -9.28
CA GLU A 129 4.85 21.26 -8.23
C GLU A 129 4.40 22.61 -8.81
N ALA A 130 5.19 23.21 -9.70
CA ALA A 130 4.84 24.47 -10.36
C ALA A 130 3.55 24.38 -11.19
N GLN A 131 3.27 23.20 -11.78
CA GLN A 131 2.04 22.94 -12.52
C GLN A 131 0.86 22.51 -11.63
N GLY A 132 1.09 22.29 -10.32
CA GLY A 132 0.07 21.79 -9.39
C GLY A 132 -0.38 20.36 -9.69
N TRP A 133 0.49 19.53 -10.28
CA TRP A 133 0.17 18.14 -10.64
C TRP A 133 0.50 17.14 -9.53
N GLY A 134 1.27 17.57 -8.53
CA GLY A 134 1.69 16.77 -7.38
C GLY A 134 2.60 17.55 -6.45
N GLU A 135 3.08 16.88 -5.41
CA GLU A 135 3.98 17.44 -4.40
C GLU A 135 5.03 16.38 -3.99
N ARG A 136 6.20 16.83 -3.55
CA ARG A 136 7.19 15.95 -2.93
C ARG A 136 6.66 15.42 -1.59
N LYS A 137 6.84 14.12 -1.38
CA LYS A 137 6.44 13.43 -0.15
C LYS A 137 7.55 12.52 0.35
N VAL A 138 7.85 12.61 1.65
CA VAL A 138 8.73 11.65 2.34
C VAL A 138 7.88 10.47 2.79
N ASN A 139 8.31 9.26 2.44
CA ASN A 139 7.63 8.02 2.82
C ASN A 139 8.60 7.11 3.59
N TYR A 140 8.05 6.35 4.55
CA TYR A 140 8.80 5.39 5.35
C TYR A 140 8.30 3.98 5.04
N ARG A 141 9.22 3.00 5.05
CA ARG A 141 8.86 1.57 5.01
C ARG A 141 8.30 1.06 6.34
N MET A 142 8.44 1.85 7.40
CA MET A 142 7.90 1.55 8.72
C MET A 142 6.37 1.55 8.65
N ARG A 143 5.75 0.51 9.21
CA ARG A 143 4.30 0.39 9.36
C ARG A 143 3.90 0.78 10.77
N ASP A 144 2.64 1.13 10.95
CA ASP A 144 2.08 1.36 12.28
C ASP A 144 2.19 0.10 13.15
N TRP A 145 2.35 0.33 14.44
CA TRP A 145 2.49 -0.76 15.39
C TRP A 145 1.12 -1.34 15.75
N LEU A 146 0.84 -2.54 15.23
CA LEU A 146 -0.31 -3.32 15.66
C LEU A 146 -0.07 -3.82 17.09
N VAL A 147 -0.73 -3.18 18.06
CA VAL A 147 -0.61 -3.49 19.51
C VAL A 147 -1.71 -4.43 20.01
N SER A 148 -2.89 -4.43 19.38
CA SER A 148 -4.03 -5.26 19.78
C SER A 148 -3.77 -6.76 19.58
N ARG A 149 -4.26 -7.60 20.49
CA ARG A 149 -4.08 -9.05 20.45
C ARG A 149 -5.37 -9.76 20.83
N GLN A 150 -5.72 -10.81 20.09
CA GLN A 150 -6.81 -11.74 20.44
C GLN A 150 -6.28 -12.77 21.46
N ARG A 151 -5.89 -12.26 22.63
CA ARG A 151 -5.30 -13.04 23.73
C ARG A 151 -5.84 -12.49 25.04
N TYR A 152 -6.11 -13.39 25.98
CA TYR A 152 -6.55 -13.04 27.33
C TYR A 152 -5.42 -12.43 28.17
N TRP A 153 -4.26 -13.09 28.22
CA TRP A 153 -3.17 -12.69 29.12
C TRP A 153 -2.40 -11.49 28.58
N GLY A 154 -2.91 -10.29 28.86
CA GLY A 154 -2.33 -9.01 28.48
C GLY A 154 -3.08 -7.85 29.13
N THR A 155 -2.59 -6.63 28.94
CA THR A 155 -3.25 -5.42 29.46
C THR A 155 -4.53 -5.14 28.67
N PRO A 156 -5.71 -5.03 29.32
CA PRO A 156 -6.92 -4.54 28.67
C PRO A 156 -6.70 -3.19 27.99
N ILE A 157 -7.25 -3.03 26.78
CA ILE A 157 -7.23 -1.75 26.07
C ILE A 157 -8.35 -0.88 26.69
N PRO A 158 -8.04 0.32 27.22
CA PRO A 158 -9.01 1.16 27.94
C PRO A 158 -9.92 1.94 26.98
N ILE A 159 -10.67 1.22 26.16
CA ILE A 159 -11.66 1.75 25.20
C ILE A 159 -13.00 1.05 25.42
N ILE A 160 -14.06 1.85 25.49
CA ILE A 160 -15.46 1.42 25.55
C ILE A 160 -16.10 1.70 24.18
N TYR A 161 -16.85 0.74 23.67
CA TYR A 161 -17.54 0.86 22.38
C TYR A 161 -19.01 1.22 22.60
N CYS A 162 -19.34 2.51 22.47
CA CYS A 162 -20.71 3.00 22.63
C CYS A 162 -21.44 3.09 21.29
N PRO A 163 -22.65 2.52 21.12
CA PRO A 163 -23.42 2.62 19.87
C PRO A 163 -23.79 4.06 19.45
N GLU A 164 -23.82 5.01 20.38
CA GLU A 164 -24.18 6.41 20.13
C GLU A 164 -22.95 7.33 20.05
N CYS A 165 -21.93 7.10 20.86
CA CYS A 165 -20.75 7.96 20.98
C CYS A 165 -19.53 7.44 20.18
N GLY A 166 -19.52 6.17 19.77
CA GLY A 166 -18.38 5.53 19.12
C GLY A 166 -17.35 4.98 20.11
N GLU A 167 -16.07 5.15 19.80
CA GLU A 167 -14.94 4.69 20.62
C GLU A 167 -14.64 5.72 21.70
N VAL A 168 -14.90 5.37 22.96
CA VAL A 168 -14.77 6.28 24.11
C VAL A 168 -13.67 5.78 25.04
N PRO A 169 -12.68 6.60 25.42
CA PRO A 169 -11.66 6.17 26.38
C PRO A 169 -12.25 6.00 27.78
N VAL A 170 -11.72 5.03 28.52
CA VAL A 170 -12.00 4.92 29.96
C VAL A 170 -11.40 6.14 30.69
N PRO A 171 -12.13 6.79 31.62
CA PRO A 171 -11.60 7.91 32.40
C PRO A 171 -10.33 7.56 33.18
N ASP A 172 -9.39 8.50 33.29
CA ASP A 172 -8.10 8.30 33.96
C ASP A 172 -8.23 7.85 35.43
N ASP A 173 -9.27 8.31 36.12
CA ASP A 173 -9.58 7.98 37.52
C ASP A 173 -10.26 6.61 37.70
N GLU A 174 -10.69 5.99 36.61
CA GLU A 174 -11.22 4.62 36.57
C GLU A 174 -10.15 3.59 36.16
N LEU A 175 -8.92 4.04 35.85
CA LEU A 175 -7.80 3.15 35.57
C LEU A 175 -7.22 2.54 36.87
N PRO A 176 -6.71 1.29 36.82
CA PRO A 176 -6.60 0.43 35.63
C PRO A 176 -7.88 -0.34 35.32
N VAL A 177 -8.12 -0.61 34.03
CA VAL A 177 -9.07 -1.65 33.60
C VAL A 177 -8.50 -3.02 33.99
N VAL A 178 -9.09 -3.65 34.99
CA VAL A 178 -8.60 -4.90 35.58
C VAL A 178 -8.98 -6.08 34.68
N LEU A 179 -8.00 -6.93 34.37
CA LEU A 179 -8.24 -8.20 33.66
C LEU A 179 -8.98 -9.18 34.60
N PRO A 180 -10.15 -9.71 34.21
CA PRO A 180 -10.91 -10.66 35.04
C PRO A 180 -10.16 -11.98 35.16
N GLU A 181 -10.20 -12.67 36.31
CA GLU A 181 -9.45 -13.92 36.55
C GLU A 181 -10.19 -15.18 36.06
N ASP A 182 -11.47 -15.07 35.73
CA ASP A 182 -12.42 -16.15 35.51
C ASP A 182 -12.93 -16.26 34.05
N ALA A 183 -12.13 -15.78 33.08
CA ALA A 183 -12.46 -15.91 31.67
C ALA A 183 -12.39 -17.36 31.16
N GLU A 184 -13.36 -17.77 30.33
CA GLU A 184 -13.38 -19.09 29.69
C GLU A 184 -12.55 -19.13 28.39
N PHE A 185 -11.70 -20.13 28.25
CA PHE A 185 -10.81 -20.28 27.09
C PHE A 185 -11.41 -21.24 26.05
N LEU A 186 -12.13 -20.68 25.07
CA LEU A 186 -12.71 -21.44 23.96
C LEU A 186 -11.85 -21.31 22.68
N PRO A 187 -11.78 -22.35 21.83
CA PRO A 187 -11.01 -22.33 20.58
C PRO A 187 -11.76 -21.61 19.46
N THR A 188 -12.20 -20.37 19.69
CA THR A 188 -12.98 -19.57 18.72
C THR A 188 -12.10 -18.75 17.77
N GLY A 189 -10.84 -18.51 18.13
CA GLY A 189 -9.95 -17.57 17.44
C GLY A 189 -10.13 -16.11 17.90
N GLU A 190 -11.12 -15.84 18.74
CA GLU A 190 -11.38 -14.53 19.34
C GLU A 190 -10.72 -14.39 20.73
N SER A 191 -10.76 -13.19 21.30
CA SER A 191 -10.30 -13.00 22.68
C SER A 191 -11.24 -13.70 23.65
N PRO A 192 -10.74 -14.45 24.66
CA PRO A 192 -11.57 -15.02 25.73
C PRO A 192 -12.43 -13.99 26.47
N LEU A 193 -11.98 -12.72 26.50
CA LEU A 193 -12.73 -11.63 27.13
C LEU A 193 -14.02 -11.28 26.38
N ALA A 194 -14.12 -11.58 25.08
CA ALA A 194 -15.29 -11.23 24.26
C ALA A 194 -16.59 -11.89 24.75
N LEU A 195 -16.48 -13.00 25.47
CA LEU A 195 -17.61 -13.75 26.02
C LEU A 195 -17.84 -13.48 27.53
N HIS A 196 -16.98 -12.65 28.15
CA HIS A 196 -17.06 -12.37 29.57
C HIS A 196 -18.01 -11.20 29.84
N GLU A 197 -19.30 -11.49 30.05
CA GLU A 197 -20.36 -10.49 30.20
C GLU A 197 -20.05 -9.42 31.26
N GLY A 198 -19.45 -9.81 32.40
CA GLY A 198 -19.12 -8.86 33.48
C GLY A 198 -17.96 -7.91 33.16
N PHE A 199 -17.23 -8.15 32.06
CA PHE A 199 -16.09 -7.33 31.64
C PHE A 199 -16.45 -6.45 30.44
N VAL A 200 -17.20 -6.99 29.48
CA VAL A 200 -17.53 -6.28 28.23
C VAL A 200 -18.69 -5.30 28.37
N ASN A 201 -19.57 -5.47 29.36
CA ASN A 201 -20.75 -4.62 29.51
C ASN A 201 -20.54 -3.55 30.59
N VAL A 202 -20.49 -2.29 30.18
CA VAL A 202 -20.32 -1.13 31.08
C VAL A 202 -21.14 0.07 30.59
N PRO A 203 -21.57 1.00 31.45
CA PRO A 203 -22.18 2.23 30.97
C PRO A 203 -21.13 3.11 30.29
N CYS A 204 -21.51 3.75 29.17
CA CYS A 204 -20.67 4.75 28.51
C CYS A 204 -20.42 5.95 29.45
N PRO A 205 -19.16 6.39 29.64
CA PRO A 205 -18.88 7.52 30.52
C PRO A 205 -19.42 8.86 29.98
N ASP A 206 -19.58 8.99 28.66
CA ASP A 206 -20.07 10.23 28.04
C ASP A 206 -21.60 10.37 28.10
N CYS A 207 -22.36 9.28 27.90
CA CYS A 207 -23.83 9.33 27.78
C CYS A 207 -24.60 8.44 28.76
N GLY A 208 -23.91 7.60 29.54
CA GLY A 208 -24.49 6.72 30.55
C GLY A 208 -25.27 5.51 30.00
N ARG A 209 -25.35 5.32 28.68
CA ARG A 209 -26.06 4.19 28.08
C ARG A 209 -25.24 2.90 28.15
N PRO A 210 -25.88 1.72 28.12
CA PRO A 210 -25.17 0.45 28.01
C PRO A 210 -24.24 0.43 26.79
N SER A 211 -23.02 -0.04 27.00
CA SER A 211 -21.96 -0.20 26.00
C SER A 211 -21.26 -1.54 26.22
#